data_AF-A0A2N8KQI2-F1
#
_entry.id   AF-A0A2N8KQI2-F1
#
_cell.length_a   1.000
_cell.length_b   1.000
_cell.length_c   1.000
_cell.angle_alpha   90.00
_cell.angle_beta   90.00
_cell.angle_gamma   90.00
#
_symmetry.space_group_name_H-M   'P 1'
#
loop_
_entity.id
_entity.type
_entity.pdbx_description
1 polymer ?
#
loop_
_entity_poly.entity_id
_entity_poly.type
_entity_poly.pdbx_seq_one_letter_code
_entity_poly.pdbx_strand_id
1 'polypeptide(L)' 'MQRDDIQKLGAQAARDGLTLWDCPYYRAQAMPAHTGESIAQWRDKVEAWEAGWMAQTKKWKQPPGDGQRYVPRAVARRAQ' A
#
# COMPACT_ATOMS: atom_id res chain seq x y z
N MET A 1 3.56 9.94 -15.14
CA MET A 1 4.09 8.81 -14.35
C MET A 1 3.61 7.53 -14.99
N GLN A 2 4.52 6.64 -15.39
CA GLN A 2 4.13 5.38 -16.00
C GLN A 2 3.75 4.39 -14.89
N ARG A 3 2.69 3.60 -15.09
CA ARG A 3 2.24 2.56 -14.14
C ARG A 3 3.37 1.63 -13.71
N ASP A 4 4.37 1.42 -14.57
CA ASP A 4 5.55 0.59 -14.32
C ASP A 4 6.42 1.10 -13.17
N ASP A 5 6.63 2.42 -13.08
CA ASP A 5 7.38 3.04 -11.97
C ASP A 5 6.66 2.84 -10.64
N ILE A 6 5.32 2.89 -10.68
CA ILE A 6 4.46 2.75 -9.51
C ILE A 6 4.43 1.30 -9.02
N GLN A 7 4.39 0.33 -9.94
CA GLN A 7 4.56 -1.08 -9.62
C GLN A 7 5.91 -1.36 -8.97
N LYS A 8 7.00 -0.78 -9.50
CA LYS A 8 8.34 -0.91 -8.89
C LYS A 8 8.39 -0.34 -7.48
N LEU A 9 7.74 0.81 -7.23
CA LEU A 9 7.61 1.37 -5.89
C LEU A 9 6.84 0.44 -4.94
N GLY A 10 5.74 -0.16 -5.41
CA GLY A 10 4.98 -1.15 -4.62
C GLY A 10 5.81 -2.39 -4.29
N ALA A 11 6.54 -2.91 -5.27
CA ALA A 11 7.45 -4.03 -5.08
C ALA A 11 8.57 -3.69 -4.10
N GLN A 12 9.18 -2.50 -4.19
CA GLN A 12 10.21 -2.07 -3.26
C GLN A 12 9.64 -1.92 -1.84
N ALA A 13 8.45 -1.32 -1.69
CA ALA A 13 7.79 -1.20 -0.40
C ALA A 13 7.54 -2.56 0.27
N ALA A 14 7.12 -3.57 -0.50
CA ALA A 14 7.00 -4.94 0.00
C ALA A 14 8.34 -5.54 0.44
N ARG A 15 9.45 -5.21 -0.24
CA ARG A 15 10.80 -5.66 0.15
C ARG A 15 11.28 -5.00 1.44
N ASP A 16 10.95 -3.73 1.63
CA ASP A 16 11.22 -2.99 2.86
C ASP A 16 10.33 -3.43 4.04
N GLY A 17 9.35 -4.31 3.82
CA GLY A 17 8.42 -4.76 4.85
C GLY A 17 7.31 -3.76 5.18
N LEU A 18 7.12 -2.75 4.31
CA LEU A 18 6.02 -1.81 4.42
C LEU A 18 4.68 -2.50 4.10
N THR A 19 3.63 -2.05 4.77
CA THR A 19 2.28 -2.57 4.57
C THR A 19 1.51 -1.73 3.54
N LEU A 20 0.37 -2.25 3.06
CA LEU A 20 -0.53 -1.50 2.16
C LEU A 20 -0.93 -0.11 2.72
N TRP A 21 -0.91 0.08 4.04
CA TRP A 21 -1.23 1.35 4.69
C TRP A 21 -0.12 2.40 4.59
N ASP A 22 1.12 1.97 4.35
CA ASP A 22 2.25 2.88 4.09
C ASP A 22 2.30 3.33 2.63
N CYS A 23 1.27 2.98 1.83
CA CYS A 23 1.16 3.41 0.46
C CYS A 23 1.16 4.95 0.38
N PRO A 24 2.12 5.56 -0.34
CA PRO A 24 2.25 7.01 -0.40
C PRO A 24 1.01 7.67 -1.03
N TYR A 25 0.25 6.93 -1.84
CA TYR A 25 -1.00 7.40 -2.46
C TYR A 25 -2.17 7.54 -1.49
N TYR A 26 -2.14 6.87 -0.32
CA TYR A 26 -3.12 7.08 0.74
C TYR A 26 -2.83 8.32 1.59
N ARG A 27 -1.66 8.95 1.45
CA ARG A 27 -1.36 10.20 2.16
C ARG A 27 -2.24 11.33 1.64
N ALA A 28 -2.69 12.20 2.53
CA ALA A 28 -3.50 13.38 2.21
C ALA A 28 -2.88 14.24 1.10
N GLN A 29 -1.55 14.31 1.02
CA GLN A 29 -0.81 15.06 -0.01
C GLN A 29 -0.95 14.47 -1.42
N ALA A 30 -1.27 13.18 -1.54
CA ALA A 30 -1.48 12.49 -2.81
C ALA A 30 -2.96 12.25 -3.11
N MET A 31 -3.87 12.71 -2.23
CA MET A 31 -5.30 12.59 -2.47
C MET A 31 -5.73 13.47 -3.66
N PRO A 32 -6.67 13.01 -4.49
CA PRO A 32 -7.19 13.79 -5.62
C PRO A 32 -7.84 15.10 -5.17
N ALA A 33 -8.32 15.17 -3.92
CA ALA A 33 -8.81 16.39 -3.29
C ALA A 33 -7.73 17.49 -3.14
N HIS A 34 -6.45 17.11 -3.10
CA HIS A 34 -5.33 18.03 -2.92
C HIS A 34 -4.55 18.29 -4.19
N THR A 35 -4.40 17.28 -5.06
CA THR A 35 -3.71 17.43 -6.35
C THR A 35 -4.60 17.95 -7.47
N GLY A 36 -5.93 17.92 -7.28
CA GLY A 36 -6.90 18.24 -8.33
C GLY A 36 -6.97 17.19 -9.44
N GLU A 37 -6.32 16.03 -9.27
CA GLU A 37 -6.39 14.93 -10.23
C GLU A 37 -7.74 14.21 -10.17
N SER A 38 -8.10 13.58 -11.28
CA SER A 38 -9.30 12.75 -11.33
C SER A 38 -9.15 11.53 -10.42
N ILE A 39 -10.21 11.20 -9.67
CA ILE A 39 -10.24 10.00 -8.80
C ILE A 39 -9.88 8.74 -9.61
N ALA A 40 -10.30 8.66 -10.88
CA ALA A 40 -9.95 7.54 -11.76
C ALA A 40 -8.43 7.39 -11.98
N GLN A 41 -7.72 8.51 -12.19
CA GLN A 41 -6.25 8.48 -12.35
C GLN A 41 -5.55 8.17 -11.04
N TRP A 42 -6.08 8.65 -9.91
CA TRP A 42 -5.54 8.29 -8.59
C TRP A 42 -5.72 6.80 -8.29
N ARG A 43 -6.91 6.25 -8.52
CA ARG A 43 -7.20 4.82 -8.36
C ARG A 43 -6.27 3.97 -9.21
N ASP A 44 -6.04 4.38 -10.45
CA ASP A 44 -5.11 3.71 -11.35
C ASP A 44 -3.68 3.58 -10.79
N LYS A 45 -3.19 4.65 -10.16
CA LYS A 45 -1.89 4.68 -9.49
C LYS A 45 -1.89 3.76 -8.26
N VAL A 46 -2.93 3.81 -7.45
CA VAL A 46 -3.08 2.94 -6.27
C VAL A 46 -3.09 1.47 -6.70
N GLU A 47 -3.91 1.11 -7.69
CA GLU A 47 -4.00 -0.26 -8.20
C GLU A 47 -2.66 -0.75 -8.79
N ALA A 48 -1.94 0.11 -9.51
CA ALA A 48 -0.60 -0.21 -10.00
C ALA A 48 0.39 -0.46 -8.84
N TRP A 49 0.33 0.34 -7.78
CA TRP A 49 1.21 0.17 -6.62
C TRP A 49 0.89 -1.12 -5.86
N GLU A 50 -0.40 -1.37 -5.62
CA GLU A 50 -0.88 -2.59 -4.97
C GLU A 50 -0.53 -3.84 -5.78
N ALA A 51 -0.60 -3.78 -7.11
CA ALA A 51 -0.20 -4.88 -7.99
C ALA A 51 1.29 -5.23 -7.83
N GLY A 52 2.17 -4.22 -7.78
CA GLY A 52 3.61 -4.42 -7.55
C GLY A 52 3.92 -4.97 -6.15
N TRP A 53 3.24 -4.43 -5.13
CA TRP A 53 3.36 -4.89 -3.75
C TRP A 53 2.87 -6.33 -3.57
N MET A 54 1.71 -6.67 -4.15
CA MET A 54 1.17 -8.03 -4.16
C MET A 54 2.05 -9.03 -4.92
N ALA A 55 2.64 -8.63 -6.05
CA ALA A 55 3.53 -9.50 -6.81
C ALA A 55 4.78 -9.87 -5.98
N GLN A 56 5.29 -8.93 -5.18
CA GLN A 56 6.44 -9.16 -4.32
C GLN A 56 6.08 -9.94 -3.04
N THR A 57 4.96 -9.62 -2.40
CA THR A 57 4.50 -10.34 -1.20
C THR A 57 4.03 -11.76 -1.49
N LYS A 58 3.39 -12.03 -2.65
CA LYS A 58 3.08 -13.41 -3.08
C LYS A 58 4.33 -14.24 -3.38
N LYS A 59 5.41 -13.62 -3.85
CA LYS A 59 6.72 -14.29 -4.02
C LYS A 59 7.40 -14.56 -2.68
N TRP A 60 7.14 -13.75 -1.67
CA TRP A 60 7.59 -13.96 -0.30
C TRP A 60 6.72 -15.02 0.38
N LYS A 61 7.21 -16.27 0.43
CA LYS A 61 6.68 -17.27 1.37
C LYS A 61 7.06 -16.81 2.78
N GLN A 62 6.08 -16.39 3.57
CA GLN A 62 6.29 -16.21 5.01
C GLN A 62 6.90 -17.50 5.57
N PRO A 63 8.00 -17.44 6.35
CA PRO A 63 8.39 -18.58 7.16
C PRO A 63 7.22 -18.95 8.09
N PRO A 64 6.93 -20.25 8.30
CA PRO A 64 5.85 -20.67 9.18
C PRO A 64 6.23 -20.34 10.63
N GLY A 65 5.81 -19.17 11.10
CA GLY A 65 6.07 -18.73 12.45
C GLY A 65 5.50 -17.34 12.68
N ASP A 66 4.49 -17.30 13.55
CA ASP A 66 3.93 -16.10 14.16
C ASP A 66 3.02 -15.21 13.30
N GLY A 67 1.77 -15.67 13.15
CA GLY A 67 0.68 -15.16 14.00
C GLY A 67 0.32 -13.68 14.00
N GLN A 68 1.01 -12.77 13.31
CA GLN A 68 0.65 -11.36 13.31
C GLN A 68 -0.34 -11.03 12.20
N ARG A 69 -1.58 -11.51 12.40
CA ARG A 69 -2.77 -10.94 11.76
C ARG A 69 -2.81 -9.46 12.13
N TYR A 70 -2.42 -8.60 11.19
CA TYR A 70 -2.41 -7.16 11.39
C TYR A 70 -3.82 -6.66 11.73
N VAL A 71 -4.00 -6.21 12.97
CA VAL A 71 -5.17 -5.44 13.39
C VAL A 71 -4.87 -3.96 13.15
N PRO A 72 -5.67 -3.25 12.33
CA PRO A 72 -5.46 -1.83 12.10
C PRO A 72 -5.56 -1.04 13.41
N ARG A 73 -4.59 -0.14 13.62
CA ARG A 73 -4.46 0.71 14.82
C ARG A 73 -5.68 1.62 15.10
N ALA A 74 -6.63 1.69 14.17
CA ALA A 74 -7.93 2.34 14.35
C ALA A 74 -8.85 1.62 15.38
N VAL A 75 -8.59 0.35 15.72
CA VAL A 75 -9.35 -0.42 16.72
C VAL A 75 -8.80 -0.29 18.15
N ALA A 76 -7.62 0.31 18.35
CA ALA A 76 -6.94 0.32 19.66
C ALA A 76 -7.36 1.46 20.61
N ARG A 77 -8.46 2.18 20.35
CA ARG A 77 -8.98 3.22 21.24
C ARG A 77 -10.48 3.06 21.49
N ARG A 78 -10.87 1.99 22.20
CA ARG A 78 -12.14 1.92 22.94
C ARG A 78 -12.11 0.70 23.88
N ALA A 79 -11.58 0.91 25.08
CA ALA A 79 -12.00 0.29 26.33
C ALA A 79 -11.12 0.86 27.44
N GLN A 80 -11.61 1.94 28.06
CA GLN A 80 -11.40 2.15 29.50
C GLN A 80 -12.37 1.23 30.24
#